data_AF-A0A920QJ84-F1
#
_entry.id   AF-A0A920QJ84-F1
#
_cell.length_a   1.000
_cell.length_b   1.000
_cell.length_c   1.000
_cell.angle_alpha   90.00
_cell.angle_beta   90.00
_cell.angle_gamma   90.00
#
_symmetry.space_group_name_H-M   'P 1'
#
loop_
_entity.id
_entity.type
_entity.pdbx_description
1 polymer ?
#
loop_
_entity_poly.entity_id
_entity_poly.type
_entity_poly.pdbx_seq_one_letter_code
_entity_poly.pdbx_strand_id
1 'polypeptide(L)'
;MDTSSAAAECVTLQAAAGFTVHLFPTGQGNVIGNPIEPVIKLTANPSTAKTMKEHIDLDVSGILKRELNPDQAGDGLIDITVRTANWT
;
A
#
# COMPACT_ATOMS: atom_id res chain seq x y z
N MET A 1 -10.07 -3.75 13.07
CA MET A 1 -9.45 -3.34 14.34
C MET A 1 -9.77 -1.89 14.55
N ASP A 2 -10.12 -1.50 15.78
CA ASP A 2 -10.36 -0.10 16.11
C ASP A 2 -9.03 0.58 16.45
N THR A 3 -8.67 1.62 15.70
CA THR A 3 -7.43 2.39 15.87
C THR A 3 -7.69 3.88 15.63
N SER A 4 -6.69 4.73 15.86
CA SER A 4 -6.69 6.10 15.37
C SER A 4 -6.79 6.18 13.83
N SER A 5 -7.32 7.28 13.31
CA SER A 5 -7.31 7.60 11.87
C SER A 5 -6.00 8.22 11.41
N ALA A 6 -5.16 8.70 12.33
CA ALA A 6 -3.84 9.20 12.00
C ALA A 6 -2.94 8.04 11.53
N ALA A 7 -2.37 8.17 10.33
CA ALA A 7 -1.70 7.07 9.65
C ALA A 7 -0.56 6.45 10.49
N ALA A 8 0.28 7.27 11.11
CA ALA A 8 1.39 6.80 11.94
C ALA A 8 0.93 6.01 13.19
N GLU A 9 -0.15 6.47 13.83
CA GLU A 9 -0.73 5.80 15.00
C GLU A 9 -1.40 4.49 14.60
N CYS A 10 -2.14 4.49 13.48
CA CYS A 10 -2.80 3.32 12.92
C CYS A 10 -1.80 2.19 12.62
N VAL A 11 -0.74 2.47 11.83
CA VAL A 11 0.28 1.45 11.50
C VAL A 11 1.02 0.96 12.75
N THR A 12 1.20 1.81 13.77
CA THR A 12 1.86 1.41 15.03
C THR A 12 0.99 0.43 15.82
N LEU A 13 -0.31 0.70 15.94
CA LEU A 13 -1.25 -0.18 16.67
C LEU A 13 -1.46 -1.51 15.96
N GLN A 14 -1.48 -1.52 14.63
CA GLN A 14 -1.61 -2.76 13.86
C GLN A 14 -0.36 -3.64 13.97
N ALA A 15 0.84 -3.04 13.91
CA ALA A 15 2.07 -3.74 14.21
C ALA A 15 2.07 -4.32 15.63
N ALA A 16 1.64 -3.54 16.63
CA ALA A 16 1.53 -3.99 18.02
C ALA A 16 0.53 -5.15 18.20
N ALA A 17 -0.47 -5.25 17.33
CA ALA A 17 -1.44 -6.33 17.32
C ALA A 17 -0.98 -7.58 16.55
N GLY A 18 0.24 -7.59 16.02
CA GLY A 18 0.84 -8.75 15.35
C GLY A 18 0.63 -8.80 13.84
N PHE A 19 0.28 -7.68 13.20
CA PHE A 19 0.25 -7.61 11.74
C PHE A 19 1.68 -7.77 11.21
N THR A 20 1.82 -8.48 10.10
CA THR A 20 3.13 -8.83 9.51
C THR A 20 3.41 -8.06 8.22
N VAL A 21 2.37 -7.51 7.59
CA VAL A 21 2.44 -6.66 6.40
C VAL A 21 1.27 -5.67 6.47
N HIS A 22 1.54 -4.40 6.19
CA HIS A 22 0.53 -3.37 6.06
C HIS A 22 0.33 -2.95 4.61
N LEU A 23 -0.89 -3.10 4.08
CA LEU A 23 -1.27 -2.57 2.76
C LEU A 23 -1.86 -1.17 2.94
N PHE A 24 -1.14 -0.14 2.48
CA PHE A 24 -1.50 1.26 2.70
C PHE A 24 -1.93 1.94 1.39
N PRO A 25 -3.23 1.94 1.05
CA PRO A 25 -3.72 2.66 -0.12
C PRO A 25 -3.63 4.17 0.11
N THR A 26 -3.00 4.91 -0.81
CA THR A 26 -2.86 6.36 -0.70
C THR A 26 -3.24 7.09 -1.99
N GLY A 27 -4.22 7.99 -1.89
CA GLY A 27 -4.65 8.83 -3.00
C GLY A 27 -3.89 10.15 -3.13
N GLN A 28 -3.19 10.60 -2.08
CA GLN A 28 -2.46 11.88 -2.06
C GLN A 28 -0.95 11.71 -1.85
N GLY A 29 -0.46 10.46 -1.76
CA GLY A 29 0.97 10.19 -1.61
C GLY A 29 1.48 10.34 -0.17
N ASN A 30 0.70 9.86 0.81
CA ASN A 30 1.21 9.72 2.18
C ASN A 30 2.36 8.70 2.18
N VAL A 31 3.52 9.12 2.68
CA VAL A 31 4.78 8.35 2.67
C VAL A 31 5.07 7.63 3.98
N ILE A 32 4.07 7.47 4.84
CA ILE A 32 4.22 6.79 6.13
C ILE A 32 4.83 5.38 5.95
N GLY A 33 5.64 5.00 6.92
CA GLY A 33 6.15 3.65 7.08
C GLY A 33 6.15 3.25 8.54
N ASN A 34 6.58 2.02 8.82
CA ASN A 34 6.75 1.49 10.15
C ASN A 34 8.13 0.82 10.25
N PRO A 35 8.89 0.99 11.36
CA PRO A 35 10.21 0.39 11.50
C PRO A 35 10.20 -1.11 11.83
N ILE A 36 9.06 -1.67 12.24
CA ILE A 36 8.89 -3.07 12.67
C ILE A 36 8.29 -3.94 11.57
N GLU A 37 7.21 -3.47 10.93
CA GLU A 37 6.56 -4.19 9.82
C GLU A 37 6.72 -3.45 8.49
N PRO A 38 6.77 -4.16 7.35
CA PRO A 38 6.75 -3.52 6.03
C PRO A 38 5.39 -2.88 5.74
N VAL A 39 5.44 -1.66 5.19
CA VAL A 39 4.26 -0.92 4.73
C VAL A 39 4.32 -0.79 3.21
N ILE A 40 3.47 -1.52 2.51
CA ILE A 40 3.35 -1.51 1.05
C ILE A 40 2.37 -0.41 0.65
N LYS A 41 2.87 0.64 0.00
CA LYS A 41 2.05 1.75 -0.49
C LYS A 41 1.57 1.48 -1.90
N LEU A 42 0.26 1.57 -2.09
CA LEU A 42 -0.38 1.42 -3.39
C LEU A 42 -1.24 2.63 -3.73
N THR A 43 -1.41 2.94 -5.02
CA THR A 43 -2.29 4.03 -5.45
C THR A 43 -3.06 3.70 -6.71
N ALA A 44 -4.33 4.10 -6.73
CA ALA A 44 -5.14 4.15 -7.95
C ALA A 44 -5.16 5.56 -8.58
N ASN A 45 -4.58 6.56 -7.93
CA ASN A 45 -4.56 7.93 -8.44
C ASN A 45 -3.44 8.10 -9.48
N PRO A 46 -3.76 8.35 -10.77
CA PRO A 46 -2.73 8.50 -11.82
C PRO A 46 -1.76 9.65 -11.56
N SER A 47 -2.20 10.71 -10.88
CA SER A 47 -1.35 11.85 -10.54
C SER A 47 -0.28 11.41 -9.53
N THR A 48 -0.69 10.78 -8.43
CA THR A 48 0.22 10.27 -7.40
C THR A 48 1.16 9.21 -7.94
N ALA A 49 0.67 8.27 -8.74
CA ALA A 49 1.51 7.26 -9.39
C ALA A 49 2.63 7.88 -10.23
N LYS A 50 2.36 9.01 -10.89
CA LYS A 50 3.33 9.73 -11.72
C LYS A 50 4.30 10.57 -10.90
N THR A 51 3.81 11.32 -9.91
CA THR A 51 4.60 12.35 -9.21
C THR A 51 5.31 11.85 -7.97
N MET A 52 4.87 10.72 -7.40
CA MET A 52 5.39 10.13 -6.16
C MET A 52 5.88 8.69 -6.39
N LYS A 53 6.32 8.38 -7.61
CA LYS A 53 6.73 7.02 -8.04
C LYS A 53 7.71 6.36 -7.07
N GLU A 54 8.67 7.11 -6.54
CA GLU A 54 9.69 6.60 -5.61
C GLU A 54 9.13 6.18 -4.25
N HIS A 55 7.89 6.57 -3.94
CA HIS A 55 7.21 6.27 -2.67
C HIS A 55 6.08 5.25 -2.82
N ILE A 56 5.75 4.84 -4.05
CA ILE A 56 4.68 3.91 -4.36
C ILE A 56 5.27 2.57 -4.76
N ASP A 57 4.87 1.53 -4.06
CA ASP A 57 5.32 0.16 -4.29
C ASP A 57 4.46 -0.51 -5.40
N LEU A 58 3.17 -0.16 -5.50
CA LEU A 58 2.26 -0.69 -6.52
C LEU A 58 1.36 0.41 -7.14
N ASP A 59 1.48 0.60 -8.46
CA ASP A 59 0.59 1.46 -9.26
C ASP A 59 -0.58 0.64 -9.83
N VAL A 60 -1.79 0.90 -9.35
CA VAL A 60 -3.05 0.34 -9.87
C VAL A 60 -3.91 1.42 -10.55
N SER A 61 -3.32 2.53 -10.99
CA SER A 61 -4.02 3.64 -11.64
C SER A 61 -4.73 3.25 -12.95
N GLY A 62 -4.33 2.13 -13.55
CA GLY A 62 -5.03 1.51 -14.68
C GLY A 62 -6.52 1.23 -14.40
N ILE A 63 -6.92 1.03 -13.14
CA ILE A 63 -8.33 0.86 -12.75
C ILE A 63 -9.15 2.09 -13.13
N LEU A 64 -8.67 3.28 -12.74
CA LEU A 64 -9.38 4.54 -13.03
C LEU A 64 -9.30 4.93 -14.52
N LYS A 65 -8.29 4.43 -15.24
CA LYS A 65 -8.14 4.58 -16.69
C LYS A 65 -8.95 3.56 -17.49
N ARG A 66 -9.53 2.55 -16.84
CA ARG A 66 -10.20 1.38 -17.47
C ARG A 66 -9.27 0.52 -18.35
N GLU A 67 -7.98 0.53 -18.02
CA GLU A 67 -6.94 -0.28 -18.66
C GLU A 67 -6.64 -1.55 -17.85
N LEU A 68 -7.00 -1.54 -16.56
CA LEU A 68 -6.82 -2.64 -15.61
C LEU A 68 -8.16 -2.91 -14.92
N ASN A 69 -8.52 -4.17 -14.73
CA ASN A 69 -9.71 -4.54 -13.93
C ASN A 69 -9.33 -4.84 -12.46
N PRO A 70 -10.30 -4.92 -11.54
CA PRO A 70 -10.03 -5.20 -10.13
C PRO A 70 -9.32 -6.53 -9.86
N ASP A 71 -9.61 -7.58 -10.64
CA ASP A 71 -8.99 -8.90 -10.46
C ASP A 71 -7.50 -8.84 -10.79
N GLN A 72 -7.13 -8.22 -11.91
CA GLN A 72 -5.73 -8.02 -12.31
C GLN A 72 -4.97 -7.14 -11.32
N ALA A 73 -5.62 -6.11 -10.76
CA ALA A 73 -5.03 -5.30 -9.70
C ALA A 73 -4.85 -6.10 -8.40
N GLY A 74 -5.80 -6.98 -8.09
CA GLY A 74 -5.73 -7.92 -6.98
C GLY A 74 -4.58 -8.90 -7.12
N ASP A 75 -4.36 -9.45 -8.32
CA ASP A 75 -3.22 -10.33 -8.62
C ASP A 75 -1.88 -9.62 -8.34
N GLY A 76 -1.74 -8.37 -8.79
CA GLY A 76 -0.56 -7.55 -8.50
C GLY A 76 -0.38 -7.25 -7.00
N LEU A 77 -1.47 -7.03 -6.28
CA LEU A 77 -1.44 -6.81 -4.82
C LEU A 77 -1.00 -8.06 -4.06
N ILE A 78 -1.45 -9.24 -4.49
CA ILE A 78 -1.04 -10.52 -3.90
C ILE A 78 0.44 -10.76 -4.19
N ASP A 79 0.89 -10.58 -5.43
CA ASP A 79 2.30 -10.78 -5.82
C ASP A 79 3.23 -9.93 -4.95
N ILE A 80 2.96 -8.61 -4.86
CA ILE A 80 3.82 -7.72 -4.08
C ILE A 80 3.80 -8.06 -2.58
N THR A 81 2.64 -8.47 -2.05
CA THR A 81 2.53 -8.87 -0.64
C THR A 81 3.40 -10.09 -0.34
N VAL A 82 3.33 -11.12 -1.19
CA VAL A 82 4.13 -12.36 -1.03
C VAL A 82 5.62 -12.05 -1.19
N ARG A 83 5.99 -11.23 -2.18
CA ARG A 83 7.36 -10.78 -2.42
C ARG A 83 7.94 -10.03 -1.23
N THR A 84 7.21 -9.06 -0.70
CA THR A 84 7.62 -8.30 0.50
C THR A 84 7.74 -9.21 1.72
N ALA A 85 6.80 -10.13 1.94
CA ALA A 85 6.86 -11.08 3.06
C ALA A 85 8.06 -12.05 2.96
N ASN A 86 8.49 -12.39 1.74
CA ASN A 86 9.64 -13.25 1.48
C ASN A 86 10.98 -12.50 1.37
N TRP A 87 10.98 -11.17 1.47
CA TRP A 87 12.18 -10.33 1.29
C TRP A 87 12.82 -10.45 -0.11
N THR A 88 12.01 -10.55 -1.17
CA THR A 88 12.44 -10.72 -2.58
C THR A 88 11.72 -9.80 -3.56
#